data_AF-A0A290ZH45-F1
#
_entry.id   AF-A0A290ZH45-F1
#
_cell.length_a   1.000
_cell.length_b   1.000
_cell.length_c   1.000
_cell.angle_alpha   90.00
_cell.angle_beta   90.00
_cell.angle_gamma   90.00
#
_symmetry.space_group_name_H-M   'P 1'
#
loop_
_entity.id
_entity.type
_entity.pdbx_description
1 polymer ?
#
loop_
_entity_poly.entity_id
_entity_poly.type
_entity_poly.pdbx_seq_one_letter_code
_entity_poly.pdbx_strand_id
1 'polypeptide(L)'
;MHDGFDEPAFHAALARLRALPEDDPARLRAERAAESLVRDGKRRRRKARDAHQAAADARTRAATATGATDRRDDAPLAPVPPAEPSPAHRSRLCYACKRPYRLVDAFYHLLCPECASDNTRRRTASTDLTGRRALLTGGRVKIGFQLALMLLRDGAELIVTTRFPRDAARRFRADPSSADWLHRLTVVGVDLRDPRQVLGLCDDLRADGRPLDILINNAAQTVRRPPEAYAPLTAAETGPLPPGTLLAPGYRAALPVDQSRAALELVLADGAADLPTGAVPARLDEAGLVPDTAPTNSWSARLGELDPAEVLETQLVNAFAPALLCDRLLPLLLAAPAPRRYVVNVTAVEGRFAVRNKTSGHPHTNMAKAALNMLTRTSGPDLARRGVHMCAVDTGWVTDENPAPKKDHLARQGFRTPLDVVDGAARVYDPIVRGEAGDPVSGVFLKDYREAAW
;
A
#
# COMPACT_ATOMS: atom_id res chain seq x y z
N MET A 1 -21.29 51.55 -9.32
CA MET A 1 -22.60 51.72 -9.99
C MET A 1 -22.72 50.62 -11.02
N HIS A 2 -23.76 49.79 -10.94
CA HIS A 2 -24.06 48.85 -12.02
C HIS A 2 -24.72 49.65 -13.14
N ASP A 3 -24.02 49.80 -14.27
CA ASP A 3 -24.34 50.69 -15.39
C ASP A 3 -25.59 50.29 -16.21
N GLY A 4 -26.57 49.63 -15.58
CA GLY A 4 -27.76 49.11 -16.25
C GLY A 4 -28.93 48.72 -15.33
N PHE A 5 -28.90 49.08 -14.04
CA PHE A 5 -30.05 48.88 -13.14
C PHE A 5 -30.79 50.19 -12.93
N ASP A 6 -31.99 50.31 -13.50
CA ASP A 6 -32.90 51.45 -13.28
C ASP A 6 -33.66 51.26 -11.97
N GLU A 7 -33.07 51.79 -10.89
CA GLU A 7 -33.61 51.71 -9.53
C GLU A 7 -34.96 52.43 -9.38
N PRO A 8 -35.18 53.65 -9.91
CA PRO A 8 -36.50 54.30 -9.92
C PRO A 8 -37.59 53.45 -10.60
N ALA A 9 -37.32 52.90 -11.79
CA ALA A 9 -38.30 52.07 -12.49
C ALA A 9 -38.64 50.79 -11.72
N PHE A 10 -37.64 50.16 -11.09
CA PHE A 10 -37.84 48.98 -10.25
C PHE A 10 -38.75 49.27 -9.04
N HIS A 11 -38.51 50.37 -8.31
CA HIS A 11 -39.33 50.76 -7.18
C HIS A 11 -40.77 51.11 -7.59
N ALA A 12 -40.95 51.79 -8.72
CA ALA A 12 -42.29 52.09 -9.27
C ALA A 12 -43.05 50.80 -9.64
N ALA A 13 -42.39 49.82 -10.24
CA ALA A 13 -42.98 48.52 -10.55
C ALA A 13 -43.39 47.74 -9.27
N LEU A 14 -42.54 47.74 -8.25
CA LEU A 14 -42.83 47.14 -6.94
C LEU A 14 -44.04 47.80 -6.24
N ALA A 15 -44.13 49.13 -6.28
CA ALA A 15 -45.26 49.86 -5.71
C ALA A 15 -46.59 49.48 -6.40
N ARG A 16 -46.59 49.36 -7.74
CA ARG A 16 -47.76 48.90 -8.50
C ARG A 16 -48.16 47.47 -8.12
N LEU A 17 -47.20 46.56 -7.99
CA LEU A 17 -47.45 45.17 -7.57
C LEU A 17 -48.03 45.07 -6.14
N ARG A 18 -47.60 45.96 -5.22
CA ARG A 18 -48.11 46.01 -3.84
C ARG A 18 -49.54 46.55 -3.73
N ALA A 19 -50.00 47.31 -4.72
CA ALA A 19 -51.36 47.84 -4.76
C ALA A 19 -52.41 46.84 -5.29
N LEU A 20 -51.98 45.70 -5.86
CA LEU A 20 -52.87 44.65 -6.36
C LEU A 20 -53.44 43.79 -5.21
N PRO A 21 -54.66 43.23 -5.38
CA PRO A 21 -55.24 42.23 -4.47
C PRO A 21 -54.29 41.06 -4.19
N GLU A 22 -54.45 40.40 -3.05
CA GLU A 22 -53.54 39.32 -2.60
C GLU A 22 -53.55 38.09 -3.52
N ASP A 23 -54.67 37.83 -4.20
CA ASP A 23 -54.90 36.72 -5.11
C ASP A 23 -54.61 37.07 -6.59
N ASP A 24 -54.14 38.29 -6.88
CA ASP A 24 -53.88 38.73 -8.25
C ASP A 24 -52.77 37.88 -8.93
N PRO A 25 -53.02 37.32 -10.13
CA PRO A 25 -52.05 36.46 -10.83
C PRO A 25 -50.72 37.13 -11.20
N ALA A 26 -50.67 38.45 -11.39
CA ALA A 26 -49.45 39.20 -11.66
C ALA A 26 -48.64 39.40 -10.37
N ARG A 27 -49.31 39.70 -9.24
CA ARG A 27 -48.68 39.76 -7.91
C ARG A 27 -48.05 38.42 -7.52
N LEU A 28 -48.80 37.33 -7.60
CA LEU A 28 -48.30 35.99 -7.27
C LEU A 28 -47.10 35.56 -8.14
N ARG A 29 -47.08 35.95 -9.43
CA ARG A 29 -45.93 35.71 -10.32
C ARG A 29 -44.69 36.50 -9.89
N ALA A 30 -44.86 37.76 -9.52
CA ALA A 30 -43.76 38.60 -9.05
C ALA A 30 -43.18 38.10 -7.71
N GLU A 31 -44.04 37.66 -6.78
CA GLU A 31 -43.61 37.04 -5.52
C GLU A 31 -42.74 35.79 -5.77
N ARG A 32 -43.20 34.87 -6.63
CA ARG A 32 -42.43 33.68 -7.03
C ARG A 32 -41.10 34.03 -7.70
N ALA A 33 -41.07 35.07 -8.52
CA ALA A 33 -39.84 35.53 -9.19
C ALA A 33 -38.83 36.11 -8.18
N ALA A 34 -39.30 36.93 -7.23
CA ALA A 34 -38.47 37.47 -6.16
C ALA A 34 -37.92 36.36 -5.25
N GLU A 35 -38.76 35.39 -4.86
CA GLU A 35 -38.32 34.20 -4.10
C GLU A 35 -37.29 33.37 -4.87
N SER A 36 -37.48 33.19 -6.18
CA SER A 36 -36.53 32.49 -7.05
C SER A 36 -35.17 33.19 -7.07
N LEU A 37 -35.15 34.53 -7.23
CA LEU A 37 -33.93 35.33 -7.20
C LEU A 37 -33.20 35.24 -5.85
N VAL A 38 -33.94 35.30 -4.73
CA VAL A 38 -33.37 35.13 -3.39
C VAL A 38 -32.78 33.72 -3.21
N ARG A 39 -33.49 32.68 -3.68
CA ARG A 39 -33.00 31.29 -3.64
C ARG A 39 -31.74 31.10 -4.48
N ASP A 40 -31.69 31.66 -5.69
CA ASP A 40 -30.49 31.64 -6.54
C ASP A 40 -29.31 32.33 -5.85
N GLY A 41 -29.51 33.53 -5.28
CA GLY A 41 -28.48 34.24 -4.53
C GLY A 41 -27.96 33.43 -3.33
N LYS A 42 -28.85 32.82 -2.53
CA LYS A 42 -28.47 31.92 -1.41
C LYS A 42 -27.68 30.71 -1.93
N ARG A 43 -28.12 30.10 -3.03
CA ARG A 43 -27.46 28.95 -3.65
C ARG A 43 -26.06 29.32 -4.16
N ARG A 44 -25.90 30.45 -4.85
CA ARG A 44 -24.61 30.94 -5.35
C ARG A 44 -23.63 31.25 -4.22
N ARG A 45 -24.07 31.98 -3.18
CA ARG A 45 -23.23 32.27 -2.00
C ARG A 45 -22.81 31.00 -1.26
N ARG A 46 -23.73 30.05 -1.07
CA ARG A 46 -23.41 28.73 -0.51
C ARG A 46 -22.36 28.01 -1.37
N LYS A 47 -22.56 27.93 -2.70
CA LYS A 47 -21.62 27.30 -3.62
C LYS A 47 -20.22 27.94 -3.55
N ALA A 48 -20.14 29.27 -3.53
CA ALA A 48 -18.88 29.99 -3.45
C ALA A 48 -18.15 29.74 -2.12
N ARG A 49 -18.86 29.83 -0.98
CA ARG A 49 -18.30 29.51 0.35
C ARG A 49 -17.85 28.06 0.42
N ASP A 50 -18.67 27.12 -0.06
CA ASP A 50 -18.37 25.70 -0.04
C ASP A 50 -17.12 25.42 -0.91
N ALA A 51 -16.97 26.06 -2.07
CA ALA A 51 -15.77 25.96 -2.91
C ALA A 51 -14.52 26.54 -2.23
N HIS A 52 -14.64 27.71 -1.58
CA HIS A 52 -13.55 28.32 -0.82
C HIS A 52 -13.07 27.42 0.32
N GLN A 53 -14.00 26.88 1.11
CA GLN A 53 -13.70 25.92 2.19
C GLN A 53 -13.05 24.64 1.66
N ALA A 54 -13.52 24.11 0.53
CA ALA A 54 -12.93 22.92 -0.08
C ALA A 54 -11.49 23.17 -0.57
N ALA A 55 -11.22 24.35 -1.13
CA ALA A 55 -9.88 24.75 -1.55
C ALA A 55 -8.92 24.93 -0.36
N ALA A 56 -9.40 25.54 0.74
CA ALA A 56 -8.63 25.64 1.98
C ALA A 56 -8.31 24.26 2.57
N ASP A 57 -9.31 23.38 2.68
CA ASP A 57 -9.12 22.00 3.17
C ASP A 57 -8.20 21.18 2.24
N ALA A 58 -8.17 21.46 0.95
CA ALA A 58 -7.24 20.84 0.01
C ALA A 58 -5.80 21.30 0.27
N ARG A 59 -5.57 22.60 0.50
CA ARG A 59 -4.25 23.12 0.88
C ARG A 59 -3.76 22.53 2.19
N THR A 60 -4.60 22.46 3.21
CA THR A 60 -4.24 21.84 4.51
C THR A 60 -3.82 20.37 4.34
N ARG A 61 -4.48 19.61 3.46
CA ARG A 61 -4.09 18.22 3.18
C ARG A 61 -2.77 18.14 2.41
N ALA A 62 -2.62 18.96 1.38
CA ALA A 62 -1.41 19.02 0.57
C ALA A 62 -0.17 19.45 1.37
N ALA A 63 -0.35 20.12 2.51
CA ALA A 63 0.73 20.48 3.41
C ALA A 63 1.21 19.32 4.32
N THR A 64 0.50 18.20 4.36
CA THR A 64 0.90 17.02 5.16
C THR A 64 1.81 16.10 4.37
N ALA A 65 2.66 15.29 5.02
CA ALA A 65 3.54 14.35 4.32
C ALA A 65 2.78 13.37 3.40
N THR A 66 1.73 12.72 3.92
CA THR A 66 0.95 11.74 3.15
C THR A 66 0.03 12.38 2.11
N GLY A 67 -0.37 13.64 2.30
CA GLY A 67 -1.22 14.38 1.36
C GLY A 67 -0.44 15.23 0.35
N ALA A 68 0.88 15.32 0.50
CA ALA A 68 1.77 16.14 -0.32
C ALA A 68 1.61 15.83 -1.82
N THR A 69 1.58 16.88 -2.63
CA THR A 69 1.33 16.72 -4.07
C THR A 69 2.55 16.22 -4.83
N ASP A 70 3.74 16.46 -4.29
CA ASP A 70 5.06 16.09 -4.81
C ASP A 70 5.61 14.78 -4.22
N ARG A 71 4.88 14.11 -3.31
CA ARG A 71 5.30 12.78 -2.82
C ARG A 71 5.41 11.80 -3.98
N ARG A 72 6.47 11.00 -3.97
CA ARG A 72 6.63 9.86 -4.89
C ARG A 72 5.77 8.70 -4.41
N ASP A 73 5.03 8.08 -5.31
CA ASP A 73 4.21 6.92 -5.01
C ASP A 73 5.09 5.74 -4.60
N ASP A 74 4.63 4.97 -3.61
CA ASP A 74 5.31 3.80 -3.04
C ASP A 74 6.70 4.08 -2.41
N ALA A 75 7.10 5.35 -2.33
CA ALA A 75 8.30 5.79 -1.63
C ALA A 75 8.05 5.87 -0.12
N PRO A 76 9.05 5.56 0.73
CA PRO A 76 8.98 5.90 2.13
C PRO A 76 8.95 7.41 2.30
N LEU A 77 8.04 7.93 3.13
CA LEU A 77 7.97 9.36 3.42
C LEU A 77 8.94 9.71 4.56
N ALA A 78 9.59 10.86 4.44
CA ALA A 78 10.47 11.36 5.48
C ALA A 78 9.67 11.66 6.77
N PRO A 79 10.22 11.36 7.96
CA PRO A 79 9.61 11.77 9.21
C PRO A 79 9.41 13.30 9.24
N VAL A 80 8.27 13.73 9.77
CA VAL A 80 7.97 15.15 9.98
C VAL A 80 8.08 15.44 11.49
N PRO A 81 8.72 16.54 11.90
CA PRO A 81 8.74 16.95 13.30
C PRO A 81 7.32 17.07 13.86
N PRO A 82 7.12 16.79 15.16
CA PRO A 82 5.83 17.03 15.81
C PRO A 82 5.39 18.48 15.60
N ALA A 83 4.15 18.66 15.14
CA ALA A 83 3.55 19.97 14.94
C ALA A 83 2.07 19.93 15.35
N GLU A 84 1.52 21.10 15.69
CA GLU A 84 0.12 21.20 16.07
C GLU A 84 -0.81 20.85 14.88
N PRO A 85 -1.86 20.03 15.10
CA PRO A 85 -2.82 19.72 14.05
C PRO A 85 -3.51 20.96 13.50
N SER A 86 -3.60 21.06 12.18
CA SER A 86 -4.23 22.18 11.49
C SER A 86 -5.76 22.00 11.39
N PRO A 87 -6.57 23.03 11.68
CA PRO A 87 -8.02 22.95 11.55
C PRO A 87 -8.47 22.89 10.08
N ALA A 88 -9.48 22.07 9.80
CA ALA A 88 -10.20 22.01 8.54
C ALA A 88 -11.63 22.53 8.68
N HIS A 89 -12.14 23.15 7.63
CA HIS A 89 -13.50 23.67 7.58
C HIS A 89 -14.55 22.55 7.59
N ARG A 90 -14.29 21.46 6.85
CA ARG A 90 -15.21 20.32 6.76
C ARG A 90 -14.75 19.15 7.59
N SER A 91 -15.71 18.49 8.24
CA SER A 91 -15.44 17.22 8.90
C SER A 91 -15.28 16.08 7.88
N ARG A 92 -14.42 15.13 8.20
CA ARG A 92 -14.16 13.91 7.40
C ARG A 92 -13.99 12.71 8.33
N LEU A 93 -14.16 11.50 7.79
CA LEU A 93 -13.98 10.27 8.55
C LEU A 93 -12.50 9.87 8.58
N CYS A 94 -12.02 9.45 9.76
CA CYS A 94 -10.70 8.87 9.92
C CYS A 94 -10.57 7.57 9.11
N TYR A 95 -9.46 7.39 8.40
CA TYR A 95 -9.20 6.18 7.62
C TYR A 95 -9.17 4.92 8.51
N ALA A 96 -8.61 4.98 9.71
CA ALA A 96 -8.54 3.85 10.63
C ALA A 96 -9.86 3.68 11.42
N CYS A 97 -10.13 4.57 12.38
CA CYS A 97 -11.24 4.39 13.32
C CYS A 97 -12.63 4.83 12.81
N LYS A 98 -12.71 5.40 11.60
CA LYS A 98 -13.94 5.91 10.97
C LYS A 98 -14.69 7.01 11.73
N ARG A 99 -14.14 7.54 12.84
CA ARG A 99 -14.73 8.69 13.55
C ARG A 99 -14.59 9.98 12.75
N PRO A 100 -15.59 10.89 12.78
CA PRO A 100 -15.47 12.21 12.18
C PRO A 100 -14.45 13.06 12.93
N TYR A 101 -13.63 13.82 12.20
CA TYR A 101 -12.66 14.75 12.76
C TYR A 101 -12.50 15.99 11.88
N ARG A 102 -11.89 17.06 12.43
CA ARG A 102 -11.58 18.32 11.74
C ARG A 102 -10.15 18.81 11.94
N LEU A 103 -9.36 18.15 12.78
CA LEU A 103 -7.96 18.49 13.04
C LEU A 103 -7.06 17.57 12.21
N VAL A 104 -6.32 18.15 11.27
CA VAL A 104 -5.46 17.43 10.33
C VAL A 104 -4.04 17.40 10.87
N ASP A 105 -3.49 16.19 11.01
CA ASP A 105 -2.12 15.96 11.47
C ASP A 105 -1.09 16.45 10.44
N ALA A 106 0.14 16.79 10.89
CA ALA A 106 1.20 17.27 10.01
C ALA A 106 1.78 16.18 9.08
N PHE A 107 1.69 14.91 9.47
CA PHE A 107 2.09 13.78 8.65
C PHE A 107 0.90 13.16 7.91
N TYR A 108 -0.22 12.93 8.59
CA TYR A 108 -1.38 12.19 8.05
C TYR A 108 -2.57 13.07 7.63
N HIS A 109 -2.86 13.15 6.32
CA HIS A 109 -4.04 13.85 5.81
C HIS A 109 -5.39 13.14 6.05
N LEU A 110 -5.36 11.83 6.36
CA LEU A 110 -6.55 10.97 6.47
C LEU A 110 -6.71 10.26 7.82
N LEU A 111 -5.90 10.57 8.84
CA LEU A 111 -6.06 10.05 10.20
C LEU A 111 -6.48 11.16 11.17
N CYS A 112 -7.37 10.83 12.12
CA CYS A 112 -7.63 11.72 13.25
C CYS A 112 -6.40 11.79 14.17
N PRO A 113 -6.26 12.82 15.04
CA PRO A 113 -5.06 13.01 15.86
C PRO A 113 -4.66 11.79 16.70
N GLU A 114 -5.61 11.09 17.32
CA GLU A 114 -5.34 9.87 18.09
C GLU A 114 -4.77 8.74 17.22
N CYS A 115 -5.34 8.51 16.04
CA CYS A 115 -4.85 7.47 15.13
C CYS A 115 -3.50 7.86 14.50
N ALA A 116 -3.30 9.14 14.18
CA ALA A 116 -2.02 9.65 13.69
C ALA A 116 -0.91 9.41 14.72
N SER A 117 -1.14 9.77 15.98
CA SER A 117 -0.20 9.54 17.08
C SER A 117 0.14 8.05 17.26
N ASP A 118 -0.87 7.17 17.29
CA ASP A 118 -0.64 5.72 17.42
C ASP A 118 0.16 5.15 16.23
N ASN A 119 -0.14 5.59 15.00
CA ASN A 119 0.60 5.12 13.82
C ASN A 119 2.04 5.65 13.80
N THR A 120 2.27 6.91 14.18
CA THR A 120 3.62 7.47 14.33
C THR A 120 4.44 6.67 15.34
N ARG A 121 3.87 6.33 16.50
CA ARG A 121 4.54 5.50 17.50
C ARG A 121 4.90 4.11 16.95
N ARG A 122 3.96 3.49 16.22
CA ARG A 122 4.14 2.12 15.72
C ARG A 122 5.10 2.03 14.54
N ARG A 123 5.24 3.07 13.73
CA ARG A 123 6.22 3.05 12.61
C ARG A 123 7.67 2.96 13.06
N THR A 124 7.95 3.45 14.28
CA THR A 124 9.28 3.44 14.88
C THR A 124 9.39 2.39 15.98
N ALA A 125 8.40 1.51 16.13
CA ALA A 125 8.44 0.46 17.14
C ALA A 125 9.47 -0.60 16.73
N SER A 126 10.25 -1.04 17.72
CA SER A 126 11.32 -2.03 17.56
C SER A 126 11.28 -3.05 18.70
N THR A 127 11.98 -4.16 18.51
CA THR A 127 12.25 -5.17 19.54
C THR A 127 13.62 -5.80 19.28
N ASP A 128 14.28 -6.33 20.31
CA ASP A 128 15.53 -7.07 20.09
C ASP A 128 15.23 -8.43 19.44
N LEU A 129 15.80 -8.65 18.26
CA LEU A 129 15.74 -9.88 17.48
C LEU A 129 17.13 -10.54 17.34
N THR A 130 18.10 -10.15 18.17
CA THR A 130 19.43 -10.77 18.15
C THR A 130 19.33 -12.27 18.36
N GLY A 131 19.97 -13.03 17.47
CA GLY A 131 19.93 -14.51 17.48
C GLY A 131 18.67 -15.12 16.87
N ARG A 132 17.75 -14.31 16.33
CA ARG A 132 16.53 -14.77 15.66
C ARG A 132 16.77 -14.90 14.16
N ARG A 133 16.30 -16.00 13.56
CA ARG A 133 16.37 -16.23 12.12
C ARG A 133 15.01 -16.05 11.46
N ALA A 134 14.96 -15.22 10.43
CA ALA A 134 13.73 -14.83 9.73
C ALA A 134 13.79 -15.15 8.24
N LEU A 135 12.67 -15.61 7.67
CA LEU A 135 12.44 -15.72 6.23
C LEU A 135 11.34 -14.73 5.82
N LEU A 136 11.67 -13.81 4.92
CA LEU A 136 10.76 -12.80 4.40
C LEU A 136 10.62 -12.95 2.89
N THR A 137 9.40 -13.24 2.41
CA THR A 137 9.15 -13.29 0.97
C THR A 137 8.89 -11.91 0.39
N GLY A 138 9.48 -11.61 -0.77
CA GLY A 138 9.23 -10.36 -1.50
C GLY A 138 9.84 -9.11 -0.84
N GLY A 139 11.07 -9.19 -0.35
CA GLY A 139 11.72 -8.08 0.37
C GLY A 139 12.49 -7.07 -0.49
N ARG A 140 12.40 -7.14 -1.83
CA ARG A 140 13.17 -6.25 -2.73
C ARG A 140 12.72 -4.79 -2.69
N VAL A 141 11.41 -4.54 -2.58
CA VAL A 141 10.80 -3.21 -2.76
C VAL A 141 9.59 -3.01 -1.84
N LYS A 142 9.08 -1.77 -1.79
CA LYS A 142 7.87 -1.37 -1.07
C LYS A 142 7.88 -1.84 0.40
N ILE A 143 6.76 -2.35 0.90
CA ILE A 143 6.55 -2.84 2.28
C ILE A 143 7.60 -3.87 2.68
N GLY A 144 7.88 -4.84 1.81
CA GLY A 144 8.86 -5.90 2.10
C GLY A 144 10.26 -5.36 2.32
N PHE A 145 10.69 -4.34 1.57
CA PHE A 145 12.00 -3.72 1.78
C PHE A 145 12.08 -2.97 3.11
N GLN A 146 11.06 -2.18 3.45
CA GLN A 146 11.03 -1.47 4.73
C GLN A 146 10.97 -2.43 5.93
N LEU A 147 10.20 -3.52 5.81
CA LEU A 147 10.14 -4.55 6.83
C LEU A 147 11.47 -5.29 7.00
N ALA A 148 12.16 -5.59 5.89
CA ALA A 148 13.50 -6.18 5.94
C ALA A 148 14.47 -5.29 6.72
N LEU A 149 14.47 -3.98 6.46
CA LEU A 149 15.29 -3.02 7.19
C LEU A 149 14.95 -2.99 8.69
N MET A 150 13.67 -3.04 9.05
CA MET A 150 13.25 -3.12 10.47
C MET A 150 13.82 -4.36 11.14
N LEU A 151 13.63 -5.54 10.56
CA LEU A 151 14.13 -6.81 11.11
C LEU A 151 15.67 -6.83 11.24
N LEU A 152 16.37 -6.35 10.21
CA LEU A 152 17.83 -6.30 10.19
C LEU A 152 18.41 -5.33 11.20
N ARG A 153 17.79 -4.15 11.39
CA ARG A 153 18.20 -3.16 12.41
C ARG A 153 17.94 -3.67 13.83
N ASP A 154 16.88 -4.47 13.99
CA ASP A 154 16.49 -5.06 15.26
C ASP A 154 17.30 -6.30 15.65
N GLY A 155 18.14 -6.83 14.77
CA GLY A 155 19.11 -7.87 15.15
C GLY A 155 18.95 -9.21 14.43
N ALA A 156 17.93 -9.38 13.60
CA ALA A 156 17.62 -10.66 12.99
C ALA A 156 18.66 -11.07 11.94
N GLU A 157 18.91 -12.37 11.85
CA GLU A 157 19.43 -13.00 10.64
C GLU A 157 18.29 -13.14 9.63
N LEU A 158 18.43 -12.57 8.44
CA LEU A 158 17.33 -12.42 7.50
C LEU A 158 17.63 -13.08 6.15
N ILE A 159 16.71 -13.94 5.74
CA ILE A 159 16.63 -14.47 4.39
C ILE A 159 15.51 -13.72 3.66
N VAL A 160 15.86 -12.99 2.60
CA VAL A 160 14.90 -12.27 1.76
C VAL A 160 14.76 -12.96 0.42
N THR A 161 13.53 -13.26 0.01
CA THR A 161 13.28 -13.84 -1.32
C THR A 161 12.79 -12.80 -2.34
N THR A 162 13.16 -12.97 -3.60
CA THR A 162 12.79 -12.07 -4.71
C THR A 162 12.99 -12.72 -6.08
N ARG A 163 12.27 -12.24 -7.09
CA ARG A 163 12.51 -12.57 -8.50
C ARG A 163 13.71 -11.85 -9.12
N PHE A 164 14.22 -10.82 -8.44
CA PHE A 164 15.32 -9.97 -8.92
C PHE A 164 16.37 -9.83 -7.81
N PRO A 165 17.19 -10.87 -7.59
CA PRO A 165 18.14 -10.94 -6.48
C PRO A 165 19.28 -9.93 -6.59
N ARG A 166 19.76 -9.58 -7.80
CA ARG A 166 20.81 -8.56 -7.92
C ARG A 166 20.31 -7.18 -7.56
N ASP A 167 19.13 -6.81 -8.06
CA ASP A 167 18.52 -5.53 -7.73
C ASP A 167 18.26 -5.42 -6.22
N ALA A 168 17.77 -6.49 -5.58
CA ALA A 168 17.60 -6.52 -4.12
C ALA A 168 18.93 -6.32 -3.38
N ALA A 169 19.96 -7.09 -3.74
CA ALA A 169 21.27 -7.00 -3.10
C ALA A 169 21.93 -5.61 -3.31
N ARG A 170 21.69 -4.97 -4.46
CA ARG A 170 22.10 -3.57 -4.71
C ARG A 170 21.36 -2.60 -3.78
N ARG A 171 20.03 -2.71 -3.68
CA ARG A 171 19.20 -1.84 -2.84
C ARG A 171 19.56 -1.93 -1.36
N PHE A 172 19.77 -3.14 -0.84
CA PHE A 172 20.18 -3.33 0.55
C PHE A 172 21.57 -2.75 0.82
N ARG A 173 22.55 -2.92 -0.08
CA ARG A 173 23.88 -2.29 0.07
C ARG A 173 23.87 -0.78 -0.02
N ALA A 174 22.89 -0.19 -0.70
CA ALA A 174 22.75 1.25 -0.80
C ALA A 174 22.16 1.89 0.48
N ASP A 175 21.62 1.10 1.41
CA ASP A 175 21.17 1.62 2.70
C ASP A 175 22.38 2.11 3.53
N PRO A 176 22.34 3.33 4.11
CA PRO A 176 23.46 3.88 4.88
C PRO A 176 23.87 3.03 6.09
N SER A 177 22.94 2.26 6.67
CA SER A 177 23.20 1.38 7.82
C SER A 177 23.65 -0.03 7.41
N SER A 178 23.82 -0.30 6.11
CA SER A 178 24.06 -1.66 5.61
C SER A 178 25.31 -2.32 6.20
N ALA A 179 26.37 -1.56 6.45
CA ALA A 179 27.59 -2.11 7.07
C ALA A 179 27.33 -2.84 8.40
N ASP A 180 26.32 -2.40 9.16
CA ASP A 180 26.01 -2.92 10.49
C ASP A 180 25.32 -4.30 10.46
N TRP A 181 24.62 -4.64 9.36
CA TRP A 181 23.76 -5.82 9.30
C TRP A 181 23.90 -6.65 8.03
N LEU A 182 24.63 -6.19 7.00
CA LEU A 182 24.71 -6.89 5.70
C LEU A 182 25.22 -8.32 5.81
N HIS A 183 26.09 -8.59 6.78
CA HIS A 183 26.62 -9.93 7.08
C HIS A 183 25.55 -10.92 7.55
N ARG A 184 24.38 -10.43 7.99
CA ARG A 184 23.21 -11.22 8.40
C ARG A 184 22.14 -11.37 7.32
N LEU A 185 22.31 -10.71 6.18
CA LEU A 185 21.36 -10.75 5.08
C LEU A 185 21.77 -11.81 4.06
N THR A 186 20.84 -12.71 3.74
CA THR A 186 20.91 -13.57 2.56
C THR A 186 19.77 -13.24 1.61
N VAL A 187 20.08 -12.90 0.35
CA VAL A 187 19.08 -12.70 -0.70
C VAL A 187 18.94 -13.97 -1.52
N VAL A 188 17.73 -14.47 -1.71
CA VAL A 188 17.46 -15.67 -2.51
C VAL A 188 16.62 -15.33 -3.73
N GLY A 189 17.16 -15.63 -4.91
CA GLY A 189 16.43 -15.62 -6.17
C GLY A 189 15.40 -16.75 -6.21
N VAL A 190 14.11 -16.43 -6.23
CA VAL A 190 13.01 -17.39 -6.34
C VAL A 190 11.83 -16.78 -7.11
N ASP A 191 11.17 -17.58 -7.94
CA ASP A 191 9.88 -17.25 -8.52
C ASP A 191 8.76 -18.06 -7.86
N LEU A 192 7.95 -17.39 -7.04
CA LEU A 192 6.84 -18.03 -6.31
C LEU A 192 5.69 -18.49 -7.23
N ARG A 193 5.73 -18.15 -8.52
CA ARG A 193 4.85 -18.73 -9.54
C ARG A 193 5.24 -20.16 -9.90
N ASP A 194 6.43 -20.61 -9.53
CA ASP A 194 6.89 -21.99 -9.75
C ASP A 194 6.98 -22.73 -8.41
N PRO A 195 6.00 -23.60 -8.08
CA PRO A 195 6.02 -24.38 -6.84
C PRO A 195 7.28 -25.22 -6.64
N ARG A 196 7.96 -25.63 -7.73
CA ARG A 196 9.18 -26.42 -7.63
C ARG A 196 10.32 -25.62 -7.00
N GLN A 197 10.41 -24.32 -7.29
CA GLN A 197 11.41 -23.45 -6.68
C GLN A 197 11.08 -23.18 -5.20
N VAL A 198 9.80 -23.06 -4.85
CA VAL A 198 9.36 -22.92 -3.46
C VAL A 198 9.72 -24.17 -2.65
N LEU A 199 9.44 -25.35 -3.19
CA LEU A 199 9.80 -26.63 -2.57
C LEU A 199 11.32 -26.79 -2.47
N GLY A 200 12.06 -26.51 -3.54
CA GLY A 200 13.53 -26.57 -3.52
C GLY A 200 14.14 -25.64 -2.46
N LEU A 201 13.63 -24.42 -2.32
CA LEU A 201 14.05 -23.51 -1.24
C LEU A 201 13.75 -24.13 0.15
N CYS A 202 12.59 -24.75 0.32
CA CYS A 202 12.26 -25.39 1.59
C CYS A 202 13.19 -26.56 1.89
N ASP A 203 13.52 -27.38 0.89
CA ASP A 203 14.40 -28.52 1.04
C ASP A 203 15.83 -28.07 1.39
N ASP A 204 16.34 -27.03 0.73
CA ASP A 204 17.65 -26.44 1.06
C ASP A 204 17.70 -25.92 2.50
N LEU A 205 16.66 -25.19 2.95
CA LEU A 205 16.59 -24.68 4.32
C LEU A 205 16.45 -25.80 5.36
N ARG A 206 15.75 -26.89 5.02
CA ARG A 206 15.65 -28.07 5.88
C ARG A 206 16.96 -28.84 5.96
N ALA A 207 17.69 -28.94 4.86
CA ALA A 207 19.00 -29.59 4.79
C ALA A 207 20.06 -28.82 5.60
N ASP A 208 20.00 -27.48 5.58
CA ASP A 208 20.79 -26.60 6.45
C ASP A 208 20.51 -26.87 7.95
N GLY A 209 19.30 -27.32 8.28
CA GLY A 209 18.93 -27.83 9.62
C GLY A 209 18.87 -26.76 10.73
N ARG A 210 19.22 -25.51 10.42
CA ARG A 210 19.19 -24.39 11.34
C ARG A 210 17.72 -24.00 11.62
N PRO A 211 17.33 -23.78 12.89
CA PRO A 211 15.96 -23.40 13.20
C PRO A 211 15.52 -22.10 12.53
N LEU A 212 14.21 -21.89 12.43
CA LEU A 212 13.60 -20.68 11.90
C LEU A 212 12.69 -20.08 12.98
N ASP A 213 12.83 -18.80 13.29
CA ASP A 213 12.05 -18.14 14.33
C ASP A 213 10.83 -17.42 13.77
N ILE A 214 10.99 -16.83 12.58
CA ILE A 214 10.04 -15.91 11.96
C ILE A 214 9.86 -16.27 10.49
N LEU A 215 8.62 -16.51 10.07
CA LEU A 215 8.24 -16.65 8.67
C LEU A 215 7.27 -15.53 8.31
N ILE A 216 7.60 -14.72 7.30
CA ILE A 216 6.75 -13.63 6.82
C ILE A 216 6.43 -13.86 5.35
N ASN A 217 5.18 -14.23 5.11
CA ASN A 217 4.62 -14.38 3.78
C ASN A 217 4.12 -13.01 3.30
N ASN A 218 5.05 -12.18 2.84
CA ASN A 218 4.78 -10.81 2.37
C ASN A 218 4.60 -10.70 0.85
N ALA A 219 5.30 -11.53 0.07
CA ALA A 219 5.19 -11.49 -1.38
C ALA A 219 3.73 -11.64 -1.83
N ALA A 220 3.29 -10.72 -2.68
CA ALA A 220 1.95 -10.72 -3.22
C ALA A 220 1.94 -10.22 -4.67
N GLN A 221 1.05 -10.79 -5.48
CA GLN A 221 0.69 -10.32 -6.81
C GLN A 221 -0.77 -9.90 -6.78
N THR A 222 -1.03 -8.62 -7.04
CA THR A 222 -2.40 -8.13 -7.23
C THR A 222 -2.72 -7.91 -8.71
N VAL A 223 -1.73 -7.40 -9.46
CA VAL A 223 -1.83 -7.16 -10.90
C VAL A 223 -0.66 -7.82 -11.60
N ARG A 224 -0.93 -8.52 -12.70
CA ARG A 224 0.09 -8.98 -13.64
C ARG A 224 0.50 -7.81 -14.55
N ARG A 225 1.72 -7.31 -14.35
CA ARG A 225 2.32 -6.31 -15.24
C ARG A 225 2.81 -6.99 -16.53
N PRO A 226 2.77 -6.29 -17.67
CA PRO A 226 3.28 -6.83 -18.93
C PRO A 226 4.81 -7.02 -18.85
N PRO A 227 5.39 -7.97 -19.61
CA PRO A 227 6.83 -8.29 -19.53
C PRO A 227 7.75 -7.08 -19.71
N GLU A 228 7.36 -6.13 -20.57
CA GLU A 228 8.11 -4.92 -20.89
C GLU A 228 8.29 -4.02 -19.66
N ALA A 229 7.34 -4.07 -18.71
CA ALA A 229 7.45 -3.33 -17.44
C ALA A 229 8.66 -3.77 -16.61
N TYR A 230 9.12 -5.01 -16.80
CA TYR A 230 10.26 -5.60 -16.09
C TYR A 230 11.57 -5.54 -16.89
N ALA A 231 11.55 -5.08 -18.14
CA ALA A 231 12.72 -5.15 -19.03
C ALA A 231 14.02 -4.58 -18.42
N PRO A 232 14.01 -3.39 -17.75
CA PRO A 232 15.21 -2.87 -17.09
C PRO A 232 15.73 -3.76 -15.97
N LEU A 233 14.83 -4.35 -15.18
CA LEU A 233 15.19 -5.27 -14.10
C LEU A 233 15.77 -6.57 -14.66
N THR A 234 15.10 -7.15 -15.65
CA THR A 234 15.56 -8.38 -16.31
C THR A 234 16.96 -8.20 -16.91
N ALA A 235 17.23 -7.08 -17.58
CA ALA A 235 18.55 -6.79 -18.12
C ALA A 235 19.62 -6.72 -17.01
N ALA A 236 19.28 -6.09 -15.88
CA ALA A 236 20.15 -5.97 -14.71
C ALA A 236 20.36 -7.28 -13.93
N GLU A 237 19.62 -8.36 -14.23
CA GLU A 237 19.76 -9.66 -13.56
C GLU A 237 20.85 -10.58 -14.15
N THR A 238 21.59 -10.09 -15.15
CA THR A 238 22.69 -10.83 -15.81
C THR A 238 24.04 -10.66 -15.08
N GLY A 239 24.95 -11.63 -15.22
CA GLY A 239 26.34 -11.55 -14.70
C GLY A 239 26.65 -12.46 -13.49
N PRO A 240 27.68 -12.14 -12.67
CA PRO A 240 28.07 -12.93 -11.48
C PRO A 240 27.30 -12.54 -10.21
N LEU A 241 26.80 -13.49 -9.42
CA LEU A 241 25.94 -13.17 -8.27
C LEU A 241 26.67 -12.33 -7.22
N PRO A 242 26.03 -11.28 -6.66
CA PRO A 242 26.64 -10.51 -5.58
C PRO A 242 26.85 -11.38 -4.32
N PRO A 243 27.80 -11.02 -3.43
CA PRO A 243 27.96 -11.70 -2.14
C PRO A 243 26.65 -11.76 -1.34
N GLY A 244 26.46 -12.81 -0.52
CA GLY A 244 25.23 -13.00 0.25
C GLY A 244 23.98 -13.25 -0.61
N THR A 245 24.15 -13.66 -1.87
CA THR A 245 23.05 -13.98 -2.78
C THR A 245 23.09 -15.44 -3.20
N LEU A 246 21.96 -16.13 -3.07
CA LEU A 246 21.74 -17.51 -3.48
C LEU A 246 20.60 -17.58 -4.49
N LEU A 247 20.47 -18.70 -5.19
CA LEU A 247 19.37 -18.97 -6.11
C LEU A 247 18.68 -20.26 -5.68
N ALA A 248 17.34 -20.25 -5.64
CA ALA A 248 16.58 -21.46 -5.38
C ALA A 248 16.80 -22.49 -6.50
N PRO A 249 16.69 -23.81 -6.22
CA PRO A 249 16.81 -24.84 -7.23
C PRO A 249 15.83 -24.62 -8.39
N GLY A 250 16.36 -24.66 -9.62
CA GLY A 250 15.56 -24.42 -10.83
C GLY A 250 15.25 -22.95 -11.12
N TYR A 251 15.77 -22.00 -10.33
CA TYR A 251 15.64 -20.58 -10.61
C TYR A 251 16.19 -20.23 -12.00
N ARG A 252 15.40 -19.47 -12.74
CA ARG A 252 15.79 -18.85 -13.99
C ARG A 252 15.50 -17.37 -13.87
N ALA A 253 16.53 -16.54 -14.09
CA ALA A 253 16.30 -15.12 -14.30
C ALA A 253 15.27 -14.98 -15.43
N ALA A 254 14.24 -14.16 -15.22
CA ALA A 254 13.19 -13.96 -16.22
C ALA A 254 13.85 -13.60 -17.55
N LEU A 255 13.82 -14.50 -18.54
CA LEU A 255 14.53 -14.32 -19.80
C LEU A 255 14.01 -13.06 -20.51
N PRO A 256 14.87 -12.29 -21.19
CA PRO A 256 14.40 -11.23 -22.06
C PRO A 256 13.63 -11.87 -23.21
N VAL A 257 12.34 -11.59 -23.31
CA VAL A 257 11.62 -11.75 -24.59
C VAL A 257 12.24 -10.71 -25.53
N ASP A 258 12.57 -11.05 -26.78
CA ASP A 258 13.19 -10.15 -27.78
C ASP A 258 12.51 -8.76 -27.90
N GLN A 259 11.23 -8.65 -27.49
CA GLN A 259 10.46 -7.41 -27.39
C GLN A 259 10.98 -6.42 -26.31
N SER A 260 11.76 -6.90 -25.34
CA SER A 260 12.33 -6.12 -24.24
C SER A 260 13.45 -5.18 -24.70
N ARG A 261 14.10 -5.46 -25.85
CA ARG A 261 15.15 -4.60 -26.41
C ARG A 261 14.59 -3.25 -26.84
N ALA A 262 13.43 -3.22 -27.49
CA ALA A 262 12.78 -1.98 -27.90
C ALA A 262 12.34 -1.13 -26.70
N ALA A 263 11.81 -1.77 -25.64
CA ALA A 263 11.47 -1.07 -24.40
C ALA A 263 12.72 -0.52 -23.68
N LEU A 264 13.81 -1.28 -23.65
CA LEU A 264 15.08 -0.84 -23.09
C LEU A 264 15.71 0.29 -23.92
N GLU A 265 15.68 0.20 -25.25
CA GLU A 265 16.12 1.26 -26.16
C GLU A 265 15.29 2.54 -25.97
N LEU A 266 13.98 2.45 -25.76
CA LEU A 266 13.15 3.62 -25.44
C LEU A 266 13.53 4.24 -24.08
N VAL A 267 13.83 3.44 -23.06
CA VAL A 267 14.30 3.92 -21.75
C VAL A 267 15.69 4.58 -21.86
N LEU A 268 16.60 3.99 -22.64
CA LEU A 268 17.97 4.48 -22.82
C LEU A 268 18.08 5.68 -23.78
N ALA A 269 17.24 5.75 -24.81
CA ALA A 269 17.28 6.77 -25.87
C ALA A 269 16.97 8.18 -25.38
N ASP A 270 16.38 8.31 -24.21
CA ASP A 270 15.78 9.55 -23.76
C ASP A 270 16.44 9.98 -22.42
N GLY A 271 17.76 9.69 -22.31
CA GLY A 271 18.68 10.30 -21.34
C GLY A 271 19.61 9.32 -20.61
N ALA A 272 20.50 8.62 -21.31
CA ALA A 272 21.61 7.87 -20.72
C ALA A 272 22.97 8.40 -21.21
N ALA A 273 23.30 9.63 -20.84
CA ALA A 273 24.67 10.10 -20.79
C ALA A 273 24.86 10.71 -19.39
N ASP A 274 25.71 10.07 -18.59
CA ASP A 274 26.07 10.41 -17.20
C ASP A 274 24.93 10.42 -16.16
N LEU A 275 24.64 9.25 -15.58
CA LEU A 275 23.96 9.17 -14.29
C LEU A 275 24.93 8.67 -13.21
N PRO A 276 25.23 9.48 -12.17
CA PRO A 276 25.94 9.02 -10.97
C PRO A 276 25.12 7.96 -10.23
N THR A 277 25.80 7.09 -9.50
CA THR A 277 25.24 6.12 -8.56
C THR A 277 24.27 6.80 -7.58
N GLY A 278 22.95 6.62 -7.80
CA GLY A 278 21.91 7.01 -6.83
C GLY A 278 20.64 7.63 -7.41
N ALA A 279 20.61 8.07 -8.67
CA ALA A 279 19.40 8.62 -9.28
C ALA A 279 18.64 7.54 -10.08
N VAL A 280 17.43 7.20 -9.62
CA VAL A 280 16.47 6.43 -10.44
C VAL A 280 16.15 7.28 -11.67
N PRO A 281 16.35 6.78 -12.91
CA PRO A 281 15.99 7.54 -14.11
C PRO A 281 14.53 7.96 -13.99
N ALA A 282 14.20 9.20 -14.38
CA ALA A 282 12.87 9.80 -14.25
C ALA A 282 11.73 9.07 -15.01
N ARG A 283 11.97 7.85 -15.49
CA ARG A 283 11.03 6.96 -16.17
C ARG A 283 10.72 5.65 -15.44
N LEU A 284 11.43 5.31 -14.37
CA LEU A 284 11.13 4.11 -13.58
C LEU A 284 10.41 4.49 -12.29
N ASP A 285 9.47 3.64 -11.87
CA ASP A 285 8.86 3.78 -10.56
C ASP A 285 9.83 3.37 -9.43
N GLU A 286 9.41 3.52 -8.16
CA GLU A 286 10.24 3.15 -7.00
C GLU A 286 10.64 1.67 -6.99
N ALA A 287 9.83 0.82 -7.63
CA ALA A 287 10.09 -0.60 -7.76
C ALA A 287 11.04 -0.92 -8.93
N GLY A 288 11.52 0.09 -9.66
CA GLY A 288 12.38 -0.06 -10.84
C GLY A 288 11.65 -0.59 -12.06
N LEU A 289 10.31 -0.50 -12.09
CA LEU A 289 9.47 -0.92 -13.20
C LEU A 289 9.18 0.26 -14.14
N VAL A 290 8.98 -0.05 -15.42
CA VAL A 290 8.39 0.92 -16.35
C VAL A 290 6.90 1.08 -16.01
N PRO A 291 6.39 2.30 -15.81
CA PRO A 291 4.99 2.54 -15.50
C PRO A 291 4.03 1.91 -16.52
N ASP A 292 2.98 1.27 -16.01
CA ASP A 292 1.92 0.66 -16.82
C ASP A 292 1.06 1.75 -17.48
N THR A 293 1.22 1.95 -18.79
CA THR A 293 0.51 2.96 -19.57
C THR A 293 -0.81 2.46 -20.18
N ALA A 294 -1.21 1.21 -19.90
CA ALA A 294 -2.45 0.65 -20.42
C ALA A 294 -3.68 1.46 -19.94
N PRO A 295 -4.78 1.50 -20.72
CA PRO A 295 -6.00 2.21 -20.29
C PRO A 295 -6.66 1.55 -19.07
N THR A 296 -6.50 0.24 -18.92
CA THR A 296 -7.06 -0.58 -17.84
C THR A 296 -6.13 -1.73 -17.51
N ASN A 297 -6.21 -2.24 -16.28
CA ASN A 297 -5.56 -3.49 -15.87
C ASN A 297 -6.47 -4.28 -14.92
N SER A 298 -5.98 -5.41 -14.43
CA SER A 298 -6.74 -6.36 -13.61
C SER A 298 -7.15 -5.82 -12.23
N TRP A 299 -6.61 -4.67 -11.79
CA TRP A 299 -7.03 -4.01 -10.55
C TRP A 299 -8.53 -3.66 -10.55
N SER A 300 -9.06 -3.31 -11.72
CA SER A 300 -10.49 -2.98 -11.89
C SER A 300 -11.29 -4.05 -12.63
N ALA A 301 -10.66 -5.16 -13.04
CA ALA A 301 -11.32 -6.21 -13.79
C ALA A 301 -12.43 -6.89 -12.98
N ARG A 302 -13.49 -7.27 -13.68
CA ARG A 302 -14.67 -7.97 -13.15
C ARG A 302 -14.69 -9.43 -13.61
N LEU A 303 -15.63 -10.21 -13.08
CA LEU A 303 -15.87 -11.56 -13.57
C LEU A 303 -16.24 -11.52 -15.07
N GLY A 304 -15.56 -12.33 -15.88
CA GLY A 304 -15.64 -12.29 -17.35
C GLY A 304 -14.50 -11.54 -18.03
N GLU A 305 -13.70 -10.76 -17.28
CA GLU A 305 -12.58 -9.95 -17.80
C GLU A 305 -11.21 -10.46 -17.33
N LEU A 306 -11.16 -11.58 -16.59
CA LEU A 306 -9.93 -12.10 -16.00
C LEU A 306 -9.08 -12.88 -17.01
N ASP A 307 -7.78 -12.61 -17.01
CA ASP A 307 -6.78 -13.46 -17.68
C ASP A 307 -6.56 -14.75 -16.86
N PRO A 308 -6.83 -15.97 -17.40
CA PRO A 308 -6.66 -17.21 -16.66
C PRO A 308 -5.24 -17.43 -16.12
N ALA A 309 -4.22 -17.00 -16.85
CA ALA A 309 -2.84 -17.12 -16.41
C ALA A 309 -2.57 -16.23 -15.18
N GLU A 310 -3.01 -14.97 -15.20
CA GLU A 310 -2.95 -14.10 -14.02
C GLU A 310 -3.73 -14.66 -12.82
N VAL A 311 -4.89 -15.27 -13.03
CA VAL A 311 -5.65 -15.92 -11.94
C VAL A 311 -4.82 -17.01 -11.28
N LEU A 312 -4.21 -17.89 -12.08
CA LEU A 312 -3.34 -18.96 -11.59
C LEU A 312 -2.11 -18.42 -10.86
N GLU A 313 -1.39 -17.47 -11.48
CA GLU A 313 -0.22 -16.83 -10.86
C GLU A 313 -0.58 -16.18 -9.51
N THR A 314 -1.72 -15.50 -9.44
CA THR A 314 -2.21 -14.83 -8.23
C THR A 314 -2.48 -15.84 -7.11
N GLN A 315 -3.07 -17.00 -7.42
CA GLN A 315 -3.27 -18.07 -6.43
C GLN A 315 -1.94 -18.69 -6.00
N LEU A 316 -1.03 -18.92 -6.95
CA LEU A 316 0.28 -19.51 -6.68
C LEU A 316 1.10 -18.63 -5.73
N VAL A 317 1.18 -17.33 -6.01
CA VAL A 317 1.97 -16.38 -5.22
C VAL A 317 1.29 -16.08 -3.88
N ASN A 318 -0.01 -15.82 -3.86
CA ASN A 318 -0.67 -15.25 -2.67
C ASN A 318 -1.20 -16.30 -1.70
N ALA A 319 -1.40 -17.56 -2.12
CA ALA A 319 -2.02 -18.59 -1.29
C ALA A 319 -1.19 -19.89 -1.24
N PHE A 320 -0.83 -20.46 -2.40
CA PHE A 320 -0.11 -21.74 -2.42
C PHE A 320 1.32 -21.63 -1.91
N ALA A 321 2.09 -20.63 -2.36
CA ALA A 321 3.46 -20.45 -1.87
C ALA A 321 3.51 -20.23 -0.35
N PRO A 322 2.70 -19.34 0.26
CA PRO A 322 2.58 -19.25 1.71
C PRO A 322 2.22 -20.57 2.39
N ALA A 323 1.26 -21.33 1.84
CA ALA A 323 0.86 -22.62 2.41
C ALA A 323 2.01 -23.64 2.38
N LEU A 324 2.73 -23.75 1.26
CA LEU A 324 3.88 -24.64 1.12
C LEU A 324 5.02 -24.25 2.06
N LEU A 325 5.34 -22.95 2.16
CA LEU A 325 6.35 -22.44 3.09
C LEU A 325 5.98 -22.77 4.54
N CYS A 326 4.73 -22.51 4.95
CA CYS A 326 4.25 -22.83 6.28
C CYS A 326 4.35 -24.33 6.57
N ASP A 327 3.88 -25.18 5.66
CA ASP A 327 3.84 -26.63 5.83
C ASP A 327 5.25 -27.24 5.87
N ARG A 328 6.10 -26.90 4.90
CA ARG A 328 7.43 -27.51 4.77
C ARG A 328 8.44 -26.99 5.79
N LEU A 329 8.34 -25.73 6.22
CA LEU A 329 9.27 -25.14 7.18
C LEU A 329 8.81 -25.26 8.63
N LEU A 330 7.60 -25.78 8.89
CA LEU A 330 7.09 -25.99 10.24
C LEU A 330 8.06 -26.77 11.16
N PRO A 331 8.76 -27.83 10.70
CA PRO A 331 9.76 -28.50 11.54
C PRO A 331 10.87 -27.56 12.06
N LEU A 332 11.34 -26.61 11.24
CA LEU A 332 12.36 -25.64 11.64
C LEU A 332 11.81 -24.60 12.63
N LEU A 333 10.55 -24.19 12.44
CA LEU A 333 9.84 -23.35 13.41
C LEU A 333 9.71 -24.04 14.76
N LEU A 334 9.38 -25.32 14.77
CA LEU A 334 9.20 -26.07 16.01
C LEU A 334 10.52 -26.36 16.72
N ALA A 335 11.61 -26.52 15.97
CA ALA A 335 12.95 -26.73 16.51
C ALA A 335 13.58 -25.46 17.11
N ALA A 336 13.04 -24.27 16.83
CA ALA A 336 13.60 -23.02 17.34
C ALA A 336 13.49 -22.94 18.87
N PRO A 337 14.59 -22.61 19.57
CA PRO A 337 14.64 -22.61 21.03
C PRO A 337 13.90 -21.42 21.65
N ALA A 338 13.63 -20.39 20.87
CA ALA A 338 12.98 -19.20 21.35
C ALA A 338 11.54 -19.47 21.82
N PRO A 339 11.09 -18.81 22.89
CA PRO A 339 9.81 -19.10 23.52
C PRO A 339 8.61 -18.83 22.59
N ARG A 340 8.76 -17.87 21.67
CA ARG A 340 7.75 -17.47 20.70
C ARG A 340 8.34 -17.58 19.31
N ARG A 341 7.58 -18.10 18.36
CA ARG A 341 7.91 -18.10 16.93
C ARG A 341 6.74 -17.50 16.18
N TYR A 342 6.97 -16.90 15.01
CA TYR A 342 5.92 -16.14 14.32
C TYR A 342 5.75 -16.60 12.89
N VAL A 343 4.49 -16.65 12.46
CA VAL A 343 4.13 -16.72 11.05
C VAL A 343 3.23 -15.54 10.72
N VAL A 344 3.69 -14.59 9.91
CA VAL A 344 2.90 -13.42 9.52
C VAL A 344 2.51 -13.54 8.05
N ASN A 345 1.21 -13.71 7.82
CA ASN A 345 0.63 -13.75 6.49
C ASN A 345 0.14 -12.35 6.10
N VAL A 346 0.80 -11.71 5.14
CA VAL A 346 0.40 -10.38 4.67
C VAL A 346 -0.78 -10.51 3.72
N THR A 347 -1.92 -10.05 4.20
CA THR A 347 -3.21 -10.08 3.52
C THR A 347 -3.71 -8.65 3.33
N ALA A 348 -5.01 -8.49 3.03
CA ALA A 348 -5.65 -7.20 2.93
C ALA A 348 -7.17 -7.33 3.13
N VAL A 349 -7.88 -6.20 3.17
CA VAL A 349 -9.36 -6.14 3.21
C VAL A 349 -10.05 -6.91 2.08
N GLU A 350 -9.36 -7.12 0.96
CA GLU A 350 -9.72 -7.92 -0.20
C GLU A 350 -10.04 -9.37 0.20
N GLY A 351 -9.30 -9.93 1.16
CA GLY A 351 -9.51 -11.28 1.66
C GLY A 351 -10.65 -11.42 2.67
N ARG A 352 -11.30 -10.31 3.05
CA ARG A 352 -12.33 -10.34 4.09
C ARG A 352 -13.70 -10.73 3.56
N PHE A 353 -14.43 -11.52 4.34
CA PHE A 353 -15.82 -11.88 4.09
C PHE A 353 -16.78 -10.83 4.67
N ALA A 354 -16.54 -10.39 5.91
CA ALA A 354 -17.39 -9.42 6.60
C ALA A 354 -17.01 -7.97 6.27
N VAL A 355 -17.33 -7.52 5.05
CA VAL A 355 -17.14 -6.13 4.60
C VAL A 355 -18.47 -5.53 4.16
N ARG A 356 -18.84 -4.37 4.74
CA ARG A 356 -20.12 -3.69 4.43
C ARG A 356 -20.28 -3.35 2.94
N ASN A 357 -19.21 -2.90 2.30
CA ASN A 357 -19.19 -2.48 0.90
C ASN A 357 -18.00 -3.14 0.19
N LYS A 358 -18.18 -4.37 -0.31
CA LYS A 358 -17.17 -5.05 -1.14
C LYS A 358 -17.35 -4.62 -2.61
N THR A 359 -16.27 -4.23 -3.27
CA THR A 359 -16.29 -3.86 -4.69
C THR A 359 -16.29 -5.11 -5.57
N SER A 360 -16.72 -4.97 -6.83
CA SER A 360 -16.74 -6.07 -7.81
C SER A 360 -15.40 -6.27 -8.56
N GLY A 361 -14.38 -5.46 -8.25
CA GLY A 361 -13.09 -5.48 -8.94
C GLY A 361 -12.13 -6.54 -8.39
N HIS A 362 -11.14 -6.93 -9.20
CA HIS A 362 -10.05 -7.87 -8.89
C HIS A 362 -10.48 -9.13 -8.10
N PRO A 363 -11.53 -9.85 -8.52
CA PRO A 363 -12.03 -11.02 -7.78
C PRO A 363 -10.97 -12.11 -7.56
N HIS A 364 -9.98 -12.25 -8.46
CA HIS A 364 -8.87 -13.21 -8.33
C HIS A 364 -7.99 -12.92 -7.10
N THR A 365 -7.67 -11.66 -6.83
CA THR A 365 -6.92 -11.25 -5.63
C THR A 365 -7.77 -11.45 -4.37
N ASN A 366 -9.06 -11.07 -4.42
CA ASN A 366 -10.00 -11.28 -3.30
C ASN A 366 -10.04 -12.76 -2.89
N MET A 367 -10.18 -13.66 -3.87
CA MET A 367 -10.17 -15.11 -3.64
C MET A 367 -8.88 -15.59 -3.00
N ALA A 368 -7.73 -15.18 -3.55
CA ALA A 368 -6.43 -15.64 -3.05
C ALA A 368 -6.14 -15.13 -1.62
N LYS A 369 -6.49 -13.87 -1.31
CA LYS A 369 -6.35 -13.30 0.04
C LYS A 369 -7.31 -13.95 1.04
N ALA A 370 -8.52 -14.33 0.61
CA ALA A 370 -9.45 -15.10 1.43
C ALA A 370 -8.92 -16.51 1.74
N ALA A 371 -8.30 -17.18 0.76
CA ALA A 371 -7.64 -18.47 0.98
C ALA A 371 -6.48 -18.36 1.99
N LEU A 372 -5.64 -17.32 1.87
CA LEU A 372 -4.58 -17.05 2.84
C LEU A 372 -5.12 -16.75 4.25
N ASN A 373 -6.20 -15.99 4.35
CA ASN A 373 -6.89 -15.76 5.61
C ASN A 373 -7.40 -17.07 6.23
N MET A 374 -7.96 -17.95 5.40
CA MET A 374 -8.45 -19.25 5.86
C MET A 374 -7.33 -20.15 6.37
N LEU A 375 -6.14 -20.11 5.74
CA LEU A 375 -4.95 -20.79 6.25
C LEU A 375 -4.62 -20.34 7.69
N THR A 376 -4.56 -19.02 7.93
CA THR A 376 -4.32 -18.48 9.28
C THR A 376 -5.41 -18.89 10.26
N ARG A 377 -6.68 -18.75 9.88
CA ARG A 377 -7.82 -19.06 10.75
C ARG A 377 -7.87 -20.55 11.13
N THR A 378 -7.50 -21.43 10.21
CA THR A 378 -7.51 -22.88 10.41
C THR A 378 -6.35 -23.33 11.29
N SER A 379 -5.13 -22.88 10.98
CA SER A 379 -3.91 -23.43 11.59
C SER A 379 -3.44 -22.64 12.82
N GLY A 380 -3.78 -21.36 12.94
CA GLY A 380 -3.27 -20.47 13.98
C GLY A 380 -3.50 -20.96 15.42
N PRO A 381 -4.74 -21.30 15.82
CA PRO A 381 -5.00 -21.76 17.18
C PRO A 381 -4.23 -23.03 17.57
N ASP A 382 -4.06 -23.97 16.64
CA ASP A 382 -3.29 -25.19 16.89
C ASP A 382 -1.80 -24.89 17.09
N LEU A 383 -1.23 -24.10 16.17
CA LEU A 383 0.17 -23.70 16.21
C LEU A 383 0.52 -22.86 17.44
N ALA A 384 -0.41 -22.03 17.91
CA ALA A 384 -0.23 -21.22 19.12
C ALA A 384 0.04 -22.08 20.36
N ARG A 385 -0.62 -23.25 20.49
CA ARG A 385 -0.38 -24.21 21.58
C ARG A 385 1.04 -24.78 21.57
N ARG A 386 1.75 -24.66 20.44
CA ARG A 386 3.11 -25.14 20.21
C ARG A 386 4.14 -23.99 20.22
N GLY A 387 3.72 -22.79 20.60
CA GLY A 387 4.56 -21.59 20.66
C GLY A 387 4.81 -20.92 19.30
N VAL A 388 4.02 -21.26 18.27
CA VAL A 388 4.10 -20.65 16.92
C VAL A 388 2.85 -19.79 16.68
N HIS A 389 3.02 -18.47 16.73
CA HIS A 389 1.97 -17.48 16.62
C HIS A 389 1.76 -17.06 15.16
N MET A 390 0.75 -17.65 14.52
CA MET A 390 0.36 -17.32 13.15
C MET A 390 -0.72 -16.22 13.11
N CYS A 391 -0.51 -15.16 12.34
CA CYS A 391 -1.46 -14.05 12.16
C CYS A 391 -1.65 -13.69 10.69
N ALA A 392 -2.80 -13.10 10.37
CA ALA A 392 -3.09 -12.47 9.09
C ALA A 392 -3.11 -10.96 9.29
N VAL A 393 -2.38 -10.20 8.49
CA VAL A 393 -2.21 -8.75 8.68
C VAL A 393 -2.62 -7.97 7.42
N ASP A 394 -3.55 -7.03 7.59
CA ASP A 394 -3.85 -5.96 6.62
C ASP A 394 -2.85 -4.81 6.77
N THR A 395 -2.18 -4.46 5.67
CA THR A 395 -1.20 -3.36 5.62
C THR A 395 -1.84 -1.99 5.52
N GLY A 396 -3.16 -1.91 5.38
CA GLY A 396 -3.85 -0.69 5.03
C GLY A 396 -3.59 -0.26 3.59
N TRP A 397 -4.15 0.90 3.22
CA TRP A 397 -4.09 1.40 1.85
C TRP A 397 -2.81 2.21 1.65
N VAL A 398 -1.79 1.51 1.17
CA VAL A 398 -0.46 2.05 0.93
C VAL A 398 -0.22 2.34 -0.55
N THR A 399 -0.62 1.40 -1.41
CA THR A 399 -0.33 1.43 -2.85
C THR A 399 -1.61 1.62 -3.68
N ASP A 400 -1.46 2.22 -4.86
CA ASP A 400 -2.48 2.27 -5.91
C ASP A 400 -1.95 1.56 -7.15
N GLU A 401 -2.56 0.43 -7.51
CA GLU A 401 -2.13 -0.42 -8.62
C GLU A 401 -2.90 -0.14 -9.93
N ASN A 402 -3.75 0.91 -9.96
CA ASN A 402 -4.30 1.45 -11.21
C ASN A 402 -3.17 1.76 -12.22
N PRO A 403 -3.44 1.71 -13.53
CA PRO A 403 -2.45 2.11 -14.52
C PRO A 403 -2.14 3.61 -14.43
N ALA A 404 -0.97 4.02 -14.91
CA ALA A 404 -0.43 5.37 -14.77
C ALA A 404 -1.40 6.48 -15.21
N PRO A 405 -2.08 6.40 -16.38
CA PRO A 405 -3.00 7.47 -16.81
C PRO A 405 -4.15 7.72 -15.82
N LYS A 406 -4.64 6.65 -15.18
CA LYS A 406 -5.70 6.73 -14.18
C LYS A 406 -5.18 7.23 -12.84
N LYS A 407 -3.99 6.78 -12.42
CA LYS A 407 -3.31 7.33 -11.23
C LYS A 407 -3.08 8.83 -11.36
N ASP A 408 -2.57 9.30 -12.50
CA ASP A 408 -2.32 10.72 -12.76
C ASP A 408 -3.61 11.54 -12.76
N HIS A 409 -4.71 10.98 -13.29
CA HIS A 409 -6.02 11.61 -13.23
C HIS A 409 -6.51 11.78 -11.77
N LEU A 410 -6.43 10.72 -10.96
CA LEU A 410 -6.80 10.77 -9.54
C LEU A 410 -5.88 11.72 -8.76
N ALA A 411 -4.59 11.70 -9.06
CA ALA A 411 -3.59 12.54 -8.42
C ALA A 411 -3.85 14.03 -8.67
N ARG A 412 -4.26 14.41 -9.90
CA ARG A 412 -4.69 15.78 -10.25
C ARG A 412 -5.96 16.21 -9.53
N GLN A 413 -6.80 15.27 -9.11
CA GLN A 413 -7.97 15.53 -8.26
C GLN A 413 -7.61 15.60 -6.76
N GLY A 414 -6.33 15.47 -6.41
CA GLY A 414 -5.83 15.54 -5.04
C GLY A 414 -5.99 14.24 -4.27
N PHE A 415 -6.18 13.10 -4.94
CA PHE A 415 -6.16 11.80 -4.29
C PHE A 415 -4.72 11.39 -3.95
N ARG A 416 -4.50 10.92 -2.72
CA ARG A 416 -3.27 10.26 -2.26
C ARG A 416 -3.66 9.11 -1.34
N THR A 417 -2.85 8.06 -1.28
CA THR A 417 -3.07 6.95 -0.35
C THR A 417 -2.87 7.42 1.09
N PRO A 418 -3.71 6.97 2.04
CA PRO A 418 -3.71 7.46 3.43
C PRO A 418 -2.42 7.14 4.21
N LEU A 419 -1.66 6.14 3.75
CA LEU A 419 -0.50 5.56 4.41
C LEU A 419 0.65 5.40 3.40
N ASP A 420 1.86 5.19 3.89
CA ASP A 420 3.03 4.87 3.09
C ASP A 420 3.57 3.44 3.32
N VAL A 421 4.68 3.10 2.66
CA VAL A 421 5.27 1.75 2.75
C VAL A 421 5.86 1.44 4.12
N VAL A 422 6.25 2.45 4.90
CA VAL A 422 6.75 2.29 6.27
C VAL A 422 5.59 1.96 7.20
N ASP A 423 4.45 2.63 7.02
CA ASP A 423 3.21 2.33 7.74
C ASP A 423 2.72 0.90 7.45
N GLY A 424 2.84 0.45 6.20
CA GLY A 424 2.54 -0.92 5.81
C GLY A 424 3.46 -1.93 6.50
N ALA A 425 4.78 -1.67 6.50
CA ALA A 425 5.76 -2.54 7.16
C ALA A 425 5.55 -2.62 8.67
N ALA A 426 5.28 -1.50 9.32
CA ALA A 426 5.00 -1.43 10.75
C ALA A 426 3.80 -2.28 11.17
N ARG A 427 2.76 -2.36 10.34
CA ARG A 427 1.60 -3.25 10.57
C ARG A 427 1.98 -4.72 10.48
N VAL A 428 2.79 -5.09 9.49
CA VAL A 428 3.28 -6.47 9.35
C VAL A 428 4.21 -6.85 10.49
N TYR A 429 4.99 -5.89 10.99
CA TYR A 429 5.94 -6.13 12.07
C TYR A 429 5.29 -6.20 13.46
N ASP A 430 4.22 -5.45 13.66
CA ASP A 430 3.53 -5.28 14.93
C ASP A 430 3.22 -6.58 15.71
N PRO A 431 2.74 -7.68 15.11
CA PRO A 431 2.50 -8.95 15.82
C PRO A 431 3.75 -9.52 16.48
N ILE A 432 4.93 -9.29 15.87
CA ILE A 432 6.22 -9.72 16.39
C ILE A 432 6.62 -8.81 17.54
N VAL A 433 6.60 -7.49 17.33
CA VAL A 433 6.97 -6.50 18.35
C VAL A 433 6.13 -6.65 19.62
N ARG A 434 4.80 -6.73 19.49
CA ARG A 434 3.92 -6.93 20.66
C ARG A 434 4.11 -8.31 21.30
N GLY A 435 4.39 -9.33 20.49
CA GLY A 435 4.63 -10.69 20.96
C GLY A 435 5.88 -10.77 21.82
N GLU A 436 6.98 -10.14 21.39
CA GLU A 436 8.21 -10.04 22.17
C GLU A 436 8.00 -9.22 23.45
N ALA A 437 7.18 -8.16 23.39
CA ALA A 437 6.77 -7.39 24.57
C ALA A 437 5.83 -8.15 25.54
N GLY A 438 5.44 -9.40 25.23
CA GLY A 438 4.65 -10.24 26.13
C GLY A 438 3.15 -10.35 25.80
N ASP A 439 2.70 -9.78 24.69
CA ASP A 439 1.30 -9.80 24.22
C ASP A 439 1.16 -10.49 22.84
N PRO A 440 1.48 -11.80 22.72
CA PRO A 440 1.41 -12.49 21.44
C PRO A 440 -0.03 -12.70 20.99
N VAL A 441 -0.26 -12.51 19.69
CA VAL A 441 -1.56 -12.72 19.04
C VAL A 441 -1.44 -13.88 18.04
N SER A 442 -2.49 -14.70 17.91
CA SER A 442 -2.50 -15.80 16.95
C SER A 442 -3.91 -16.22 16.56
N GLY A 443 -4.07 -16.70 15.32
CA GLY A 443 -5.35 -17.14 14.78
C GLY A 443 -6.30 -15.98 14.49
N VAL A 444 -5.77 -14.77 14.32
CA VAL A 444 -6.54 -13.53 14.14
C VAL A 444 -6.21 -12.82 12.82
N PHE A 445 -7.16 -11.99 12.38
CA PHE A 445 -6.97 -11.02 11.32
C PHE A 445 -6.78 -9.63 11.93
N LEU A 446 -5.62 -9.03 11.71
CA LEU A 446 -5.26 -7.72 12.24
C LEU A 446 -5.47 -6.65 11.17
N LYS A 447 -6.23 -5.63 11.54
CA LYS A 447 -6.44 -4.42 10.75
C LYS A 447 -6.29 -3.20 11.64
N ASP A 448 -5.49 -2.23 11.18
CA ASP A 448 -5.21 -1.01 11.95
C ASP A 448 -4.73 -1.34 13.37
N TYR A 449 -3.85 -2.36 13.48
CA TYR A 449 -3.26 -2.87 14.73
C TYR A 449 -4.24 -3.52 15.72
N ARG A 450 -5.47 -3.80 15.31
CA ARG A 450 -6.52 -4.42 16.13
C ARG A 450 -7.05 -5.67 15.45
N GLU A 451 -7.52 -6.62 16.25
CA GLU A 451 -8.30 -7.73 15.71
C GLU A 451 -9.57 -7.21 15.03
N ALA A 452 -9.84 -7.72 13.84
CA ALA A 452 -11.01 -7.40 13.05
C ALA A 452 -11.67 -8.68 12.51
N ALA A 453 -12.96 -8.58 12.19
CA ALA A 453 -13.70 -9.70 11.63
C ALA A 453 -13.11 -10.16 10.30
N TRP A 454 -13.05 -11.49 10.14
CA TRP A 454 -12.60 -12.19 8.94
C TRP A 454 -13.33 -11.81 7.66
#